data_AF-A0A1Y5TRR0-F1
#
_entry.id   AF-A0A1Y5TRR0-F1
#
_cell.length_a   1.000
_cell.length_b   1.000
_cell.length_c   1.000
_cell.angle_alpha   90.00
_cell.angle_beta   90.00
_cell.angle_gamma   90.00
#
_symmetry.space_group_name_H-M   'P 1'
#
loop_
_entity.id
_entity.type
_entity.pdbx_description
1 polymer ?
#
loop_
_entity_poly.entity_id
_entity_poly.type
_entity_poly.pdbx_seq_one_letter_code
_entity_poly.pdbx_strand_id
1 'polypeptide(L)'
;MFEIVDEEGSRSWLSQQDRQTRIWFVARMALRSFPAAIGDAPFDERNTLRLLHHLLISTVGSIDLRAAKNSAKLAFGTVGYKGSAQQIHNDQLLLASPYPSQGKVLYGDQQPSKNSIRTESGENVIGNAITWAIEIGEPQRDVGFGGGYWELAWLAGSKHASKLATADVASPREWPPLWGAGRRPAYILDDYTNLNELFDSDPSVWGFWQRWFEAIHDGVPLPWELSRLVALTLSDQDWQSGAAHVAREIEKIEALFAVRQSLSDLATDRAETAADNRLGIGGNNPPVEFEWPTAVQRSHTIAWTAVDEIEQQTQAKKPDKSLIKAALEKLIQALRICLRWAGKKADLAVDETIKWGIRATGGYFLLNSIKFQALIEAVKNWIAILP
;
A
#
# COMPACT_ATOMS: atom_id res chain seq x y z
N MET A 1 -14.91 18.32 -22.64
CA MET A 1 -14.18 18.31 -21.35
C MET A 1 -15.19 18.68 -20.29
N PHE A 2 -15.50 17.75 -19.38
CA PHE A 2 -16.46 18.00 -18.30
C PHE A 2 -15.73 18.74 -17.19
N GLU A 3 -16.24 19.89 -16.74
CA GLU A 3 -15.69 20.66 -15.62
C GLU A 3 -16.60 20.49 -14.41
N ILE A 4 -16.05 20.00 -13.30
CA ILE A 4 -16.78 19.86 -12.05
C ILE A 4 -16.65 21.17 -11.29
N VAL A 5 -17.67 22.03 -11.30
CA VAL A 5 -17.64 23.33 -10.59
C VAL A 5 -18.40 23.30 -9.27
N ASP A 6 -19.26 22.29 -9.06
CA ASP A 6 -20.16 22.16 -7.92
C ASP A 6 -20.52 20.70 -7.56
N GLU A 7 -21.21 20.47 -6.42
CA GLU A 7 -21.77 19.15 -6.03
C GLU A 7 -22.61 18.56 -7.14
N GLU A 8 -23.49 19.38 -7.73
CA GLU A 8 -24.49 18.89 -8.66
C GLU A 8 -23.79 18.36 -9.91
N GLY A 9 -22.79 19.10 -10.39
CA GLY A 9 -21.84 18.68 -11.41
C GLY A 9 -21.08 17.42 -11.02
N SER A 10 -20.56 17.32 -9.79
CA SER A 10 -19.89 16.11 -9.29
C SER A 10 -20.80 14.90 -9.26
N ARG A 11 -22.03 15.06 -8.74
CA ARG A 11 -23.03 13.99 -8.64
C ARG A 11 -23.50 13.57 -10.01
N SER A 12 -23.76 14.53 -10.89
CA SER A 12 -24.13 14.30 -12.29
C SER A 12 -23.03 13.52 -13.00
N TRP A 13 -21.77 13.95 -12.85
CA TRP A 13 -20.63 13.24 -13.43
C TRP A 13 -20.48 11.83 -12.87
N LEU A 14 -20.45 11.69 -11.53
CA LEU A 14 -20.34 10.40 -10.85
C LEU A 14 -21.45 9.45 -11.31
N SER A 15 -22.70 9.91 -11.45
CA SER A 15 -23.83 9.08 -11.87
C SER A 15 -23.64 8.43 -13.24
N GLN A 16 -22.78 9.01 -14.09
CA GLN A 16 -22.46 8.52 -15.42
C GLN A 16 -21.22 7.62 -15.46
N GLN A 17 -20.47 7.51 -14.36
CA GLN A 17 -19.24 6.72 -14.30
C GLN A 17 -19.47 5.27 -13.89
N ASP A 18 -18.55 4.41 -14.31
CA ASP A 18 -18.50 3.05 -13.79
C ASP A 18 -18.19 3.04 -12.28
N ARG A 19 -18.54 1.94 -11.62
CA ARG A 19 -18.37 1.80 -10.17
C ARG A 19 -16.92 2.02 -9.71
N GLN A 20 -15.94 1.54 -10.46
CA GLN A 20 -14.54 1.59 -10.06
C GLN A 20 -14.03 3.04 -10.04
N THR A 21 -14.38 3.81 -11.06
CA THR A 21 -14.06 5.23 -11.18
C THR A 21 -14.68 6.05 -10.05
N ARG A 22 -15.92 5.74 -9.66
CA ARG A 22 -16.57 6.38 -8.50
C ARG A 22 -15.82 6.10 -7.20
N ILE A 23 -15.47 4.83 -6.93
CA ILE A 23 -14.72 4.45 -5.72
C ILE A 23 -13.36 5.16 -5.67
N TRP A 24 -12.64 5.15 -6.77
CA TRP A 24 -11.34 5.80 -6.88
C TRP A 24 -11.41 7.30 -6.58
N PHE A 25 -12.40 7.98 -7.13
CA PHE A 25 -12.60 9.41 -6.89
C PHE A 25 -12.89 9.71 -5.42
N VAL A 26 -13.80 8.94 -4.79
CA VAL A 26 -14.12 9.14 -3.36
C VAL A 26 -12.94 8.77 -2.46
N ALA A 27 -12.14 7.75 -2.80
CA ALA A 27 -10.92 7.41 -2.06
C ALA A 27 -9.91 8.57 -2.08
N ARG A 28 -9.72 9.23 -3.22
CA ARG A 28 -8.84 10.41 -3.32
C ARG A 28 -9.36 11.60 -2.53
N MET A 29 -10.67 11.81 -2.49
CA MET A 29 -11.25 12.81 -1.61
C MET A 29 -10.97 12.52 -0.14
N ALA A 30 -11.17 11.26 0.29
CA ALA A 30 -10.89 10.86 1.67
C ALA A 30 -9.42 11.09 2.05
N LEU A 31 -8.48 10.78 1.16
CA LEU A 31 -7.06 11.07 1.37
C LEU A 31 -6.77 12.57 1.51
N ARG A 32 -7.46 13.44 0.77
CA ARG A 32 -7.32 14.90 0.90
C ARG A 32 -7.91 15.44 2.19
N SER A 33 -8.98 14.82 2.68
CA SER A 33 -9.65 15.21 3.91
C SER A 33 -8.97 14.69 5.17
N PHE A 34 -8.11 13.67 5.05
CA PHE A 34 -7.50 13.00 6.20
C PHE A 34 -6.74 13.94 7.14
N PRO A 35 -5.86 14.85 6.69
CA PRO A 35 -5.20 15.79 7.60
C PRO A 35 -6.18 16.60 8.44
N ALA A 36 -7.26 17.10 7.83
CA ALA A 36 -8.29 17.86 8.52
C ALA A 36 -9.13 17.00 9.49
N ALA A 37 -9.29 15.72 9.20
CA ALA A 37 -9.95 14.75 10.08
C ALA A 37 -9.12 14.44 11.33
N ILE A 38 -7.78 14.59 11.27
CA ILE A 38 -6.92 14.48 12.45
C ILE A 38 -7.02 15.73 13.35
N GLY A 39 -7.25 16.91 12.76
CA GLY A 39 -7.66 18.13 13.47
C GLY A 39 -6.66 18.67 14.51
N ASP A 40 -7.15 19.56 15.39
CA ASP A 40 -6.40 20.19 16.51
C ASP A 40 -6.59 19.46 17.86
N ALA A 41 -7.40 18.40 17.89
CA ALA A 41 -7.72 17.68 19.12
C ALA A 41 -6.53 16.78 19.54
N PRO A 42 -6.30 16.56 20.85
CA PRO A 42 -5.26 15.64 21.29
C PRO A 42 -5.45 14.27 20.64
N PHE A 43 -4.37 13.75 20.06
CA PHE A 43 -4.37 12.54 19.26
C PHE A 43 -4.96 11.35 20.02
N ASP A 44 -6.15 10.90 19.61
CA ASP A 44 -6.62 9.57 19.97
C ASP A 44 -6.05 8.58 18.95
N GLU A 45 -5.02 7.84 19.38
CA GLU A 45 -4.37 6.77 18.61
C GLU A 45 -5.42 5.82 18.01
N ARG A 46 -6.48 5.50 18.76
CA ARG A 46 -7.51 4.55 18.33
C ARG A 46 -8.31 5.09 17.14
N ASN A 47 -8.74 6.35 17.22
CA ASN A 47 -9.48 6.99 16.13
C ASN A 47 -8.61 7.18 14.89
N THR A 48 -7.36 7.58 15.09
CA THR A 48 -6.36 7.73 14.02
C THR A 48 -6.16 6.41 13.27
N LEU A 49 -5.90 5.33 14.00
CA LEU A 49 -5.73 4.00 13.42
C LEU A 49 -6.98 3.55 12.66
N ARG A 50 -8.17 3.82 13.21
CA ARG A 50 -9.45 3.52 12.55
C ARG A 50 -9.59 4.29 11.23
N LEU A 51 -9.28 5.59 11.20
CA LEU A 51 -9.32 6.41 9.98
C LEU A 51 -8.29 5.95 8.94
N LEU A 52 -7.08 5.58 9.35
CA LEU A 52 -6.05 5.03 8.45
C LEU A 52 -6.48 3.70 7.85
N HIS A 53 -7.06 2.81 8.65
CA HIS A 53 -7.61 1.55 8.19
C HIS A 53 -8.74 1.76 7.15
N HIS A 54 -9.63 2.70 7.42
CA HIS A 54 -10.70 3.12 6.52
C HIS A 54 -10.18 3.66 5.18
N LEU A 55 -9.17 4.51 5.24
CA LEU A 55 -8.49 5.05 4.06
C LEU A 55 -7.80 3.93 3.27
N LEU A 56 -7.13 3.00 3.95
CA LEU A 56 -6.48 1.85 3.32
C LEU A 56 -7.51 1.01 2.54
N ILE A 57 -8.62 0.63 3.17
CA ILE A 57 -9.68 -0.15 2.51
C ILE A 57 -10.25 0.59 1.30
N SER A 58 -10.54 1.88 1.44
CA SER A 58 -11.08 2.70 0.36
C SER A 58 -10.12 2.77 -0.83
N THR A 59 -8.83 2.96 -0.52
CA THR A 59 -7.75 2.99 -1.50
C THR A 59 -7.59 1.63 -2.19
N VAL A 60 -7.58 0.52 -1.45
CA VAL A 60 -7.57 -0.84 -2.03
C VAL A 60 -8.80 -1.07 -2.90
N GLY A 61 -9.98 -0.63 -2.47
CA GLY A 61 -11.24 -0.76 -3.20
C GLY A 61 -11.24 -0.03 -4.53
N SER A 62 -10.43 1.02 -4.66
CA SER A 62 -10.22 1.74 -5.93
C SER A 62 -9.45 0.95 -6.98
N ILE A 63 -8.89 -0.21 -6.63
CA ILE A 63 -8.13 -1.09 -7.53
C ILE A 63 -8.70 -2.52 -7.54
N ASP A 64 -8.94 -3.08 -6.37
CA ASP A 64 -9.47 -4.43 -6.17
C ASP A 64 -10.68 -4.38 -5.22
N LEU A 65 -11.86 -4.20 -5.82
CA LEU A 65 -13.14 -4.18 -5.11
C LEU A 65 -13.38 -5.45 -4.29
N ARG A 66 -12.92 -6.61 -4.77
CA ARG A 66 -13.10 -7.88 -4.06
C ARG A 66 -12.22 -7.92 -2.83
N ALA A 67 -10.97 -7.46 -2.92
CA ALA A 67 -10.09 -7.35 -1.77
C ALA A 67 -10.64 -6.39 -0.72
N ALA A 68 -11.13 -5.21 -1.13
CA ALA A 68 -11.75 -4.27 -0.19
C ALA A 68 -12.93 -4.90 0.56
N LYS A 69 -13.85 -5.58 -0.14
CA LYS A 69 -14.98 -6.30 0.49
C LYS A 69 -14.56 -7.41 1.45
N ASN A 70 -13.48 -8.13 1.13
CA ASN A 70 -12.97 -9.18 2.01
C ASN A 70 -12.28 -8.58 3.24
N SER A 71 -11.45 -7.56 3.06
CA SER A 71 -10.76 -6.83 4.14
C SER A 71 -11.78 -6.21 5.10
N ALA A 72 -12.75 -5.51 4.54
CA ALA A 72 -13.95 -5.05 5.21
C ALA A 72 -14.63 -6.11 6.09
N LYS A 73 -14.91 -7.27 5.53
CA LYS A 73 -15.55 -8.36 6.28
C LYS A 73 -14.65 -8.90 7.40
N LEU A 74 -13.34 -8.97 7.18
CA LEU A 74 -12.37 -9.42 8.17
C LEU A 74 -12.24 -8.43 9.32
N ALA A 75 -12.28 -7.14 9.02
CA ALA A 75 -11.97 -6.08 9.96
C ALA A 75 -13.18 -5.50 10.70
N PHE A 76 -14.42 -5.73 10.24
CA PHE A 76 -15.64 -5.31 10.95
C PHE A 76 -16.57 -6.47 11.36
N GLY A 77 -16.16 -7.72 11.08
CA GLY A 77 -16.89 -8.92 11.48
C GLY A 77 -18.30 -9.06 10.86
N THR A 78 -19.24 -9.60 11.65
CA THR A 78 -20.66 -9.79 11.26
C THR A 78 -21.54 -8.59 11.57
N VAL A 79 -21.00 -7.54 12.21
CA VAL A 79 -21.70 -6.27 12.36
C VAL A 79 -21.95 -5.77 10.95
N GLY A 80 -23.20 -5.84 10.49
CA GLY A 80 -23.53 -5.50 9.12
C GLY A 80 -22.93 -4.14 8.77
N TYR A 81 -22.43 -3.98 7.56
CA TYR A 81 -21.70 -2.77 7.14
C TYR A 81 -22.49 -1.46 7.30
N LYS A 82 -23.83 -1.57 7.27
CA LYS A 82 -24.73 -0.48 7.68
C LYS A 82 -24.47 -0.08 9.13
N GLY A 83 -24.28 -1.05 10.01
CA GLY A 83 -23.87 -0.89 11.40
C GLY A 83 -22.50 -0.24 11.56
N SER A 84 -21.47 -0.49 10.75
CA SER A 84 -20.16 0.18 10.91
C SER A 84 -20.16 1.63 10.40
N ALA A 85 -20.79 1.93 9.25
CA ALA A 85 -20.99 3.30 8.79
C ALA A 85 -21.93 4.08 9.72
N GLN A 86 -23.02 3.44 10.16
CA GLN A 86 -23.91 3.97 11.19
C GLN A 86 -23.22 4.05 12.56
N GLN A 87 -22.25 3.20 12.87
CA GLN A 87 -21.50 3.23 14.12
C GLN A 87 -20.37 4.26 14.05
N ILE A 88 -19.82 4.59 12.90
CA ILE A 88 -19.03 5.82 12.73
C ILE A 88 -19.94 7.03 12.97
N HIS A 89 -21.13 7.03 12.38
CA HIS A 89 -22.13 8.09 12.58
C HIS A 89 -22.72 8.13 14.01
N ASN A 90 -22.77 7.00 14.72
CA ASN A 90 -23.29 6.92 16.09
C ASN A 90 -22.17 7.09 17.12
N ASP A 91 -20.93 6.67 16.84
CA ASP A 91 -19.74 6.88 17.69
C ASP A 91 -19.25 8.33 17.60
N GLN A 92 -19.73 9.11 16.60
CA GLN A 92 -19.70 10.59 16.63
C GLN A 92 -20.39 11.17 17.89
N LEU A 93 -21.11 10.38 18.69
CA LEU A 93 -21.70 10.80 19.97
C LEU A 93 -20.73 10.79 21.17
N LEU A 94 -19.47 10.38 21.03
CA LEU A 94 -18.51 10.48 22.14
C LEU A 94 -17.76 11.82 22.22
N LEU A 95 -17.81 12.65 21.17
CA LEU A 95 -17.28 14.01 21.19
C LEU A 95 -18.33 15.10 20.93
N ALA A 96 -19.52 14.76 20.40
CA ALA A 96 -20.64 15.68 20.31
C ALA A 96 -21.73 15.29 21.33
N SER A 97 -22.02 16.20 22.27
CA SER A 97 -23.30 16.18 23.01
C SER A 97 -24.46 16.04 22.00
N PRO A 98 -25.55 15.32 22.35
CA PRO A 98 -26.58 14.91 21.40
C PRO A 98 -27.26 16.14 20.80
N TYR A 99 -26.94 16.49 19.56
CA TYR A 99 -27.75 17.43 18.79
C TYR A 99 -28.86 16.68 18.06
N PRO A 100 -30.11 17.19 18.11
CA PRO A 100 -31.26 16.52 17.56
C PRO A 100 -31.21 16.60 16.03
N SER A 101 -31.48 15.46 15.38
CA SER A 101 -31.89 15.29 13.99
C SER A 101 -31.35 16.31 12.96
N GLN A 102 -30.56 15.80 12.00
CA GLN A 102 -30.00 16.49 10.83
C GLN A 102 -30.97 17.36 10.00
N GLY A 103 -32.27 17.35 10.27
CA GLY A 103 -33.25 18.25 9.66
C GLY A 103 -33.28 19.69 10.20
N LYS A 104 -32.48 20.04 11.22
CA LYS A 104 -32.51 21.39 11.83
C LYS A 104 -31.17 22.14 11.90
N VAL A 105 -30.07 21.55 11.44
CA VAL A 105 -28.77 22.26 11.38
C VAL A 105 -28.65 23.01 10.06
N LEU A 106 -29.57 23.95 9.83
CA LEU A 106 -29.39 25.05 8.89
C LEU A 106 -30.07 26.29 9.51
N TYR A 107 -29.24 27.26 9.90
CA TYR A 107 -29.58 28.64 10.28
C TYR A 107 -30.16 28.89 11.70
N GLY A 108 -29.39 28.58 12.74
CA GLY A 108 -29.56 29.15 14.09
C GLY A 108 -28.24 29.75 14.60
N ASP A 109 -28.31 30.81 15.43
CA ASP A 109 -27.23 31.72 15.85
C ASP A 109 -26.04 31.10 16.62
N GLN A 110 -25.93 29.78 16.70
CA GLN A 110 -24.74 29.10 17.22
C GLN A 110 -24.11 28.25 16.11
N GLN A 111 -23.27 28.91 15.31
CA GLN A 111 -22.34 28.22 14.43
C GLN A 111 -21.39 27.36 15.28
N PRO A 112 -21.17 26.08 14.92
CA PRO A 112 -20.05 25.33 15.48
C PRO A 112 -18.74 26.07 15.19
N SER A 113 -17.71 25.85 16.01
CA SER A 113 -16.42 26.46 15.73
C SER A 113 -15.93 26.01 14.35
N LYS A 114 -15.24 26.90 13.63
CA LYS A 114 -14.73 26.62 12.29
C LYS A 114 -13.91 25.32 12.21
N ASN A 115 -13.31 24.90 13.34
CA ASN A 115 -12.47 23.72 13.44
C ASN A 115 -13.30 22.45 13.69
N SER A 116 -14.40 22.50 14.46
CA SER A 116 -15.23 21.31 14.69
C SER A 116 -15.95 20.85 13.42
N ILE A 117 -16.38 21.80 12.58
CA ILE A 117 -16.98 21.49 11.26
C ILE A 117 -15.97 20.73 10.40
N ARG A 118 -14.71 21.19 10.34
CA ARG A 118 -13.68 20.58 9.49
C ARG A 118 -13.39 19.11 9.84
N THR A 119 -13.33 18.78 11.12
CA THR A 119 -13.08 17.41 11.58
C THR A 119 -14.25 16.48 11.22
N GLU A 120 -15.49 16.90 11.52
CA GLU A 120 -16.70 16.13 11.19
C GLU A 120 -16.82 15.88 9.68
N SER A 121 -16.58 16.92 8.88
CA SER A 121 -16.50 16.84 7.42
C SER A 121 -15.49 15.80 6.95
N GLY A 122 -14.29 15.78 7.54
CA GLY A 122 -13.23 14.86 7.16
C GLY A 122 -13.57 13.39 7.45
N GLU A 123 -14.07 13.10 8.64
CA GLU A 123 -14.51 11.76 9.02
C GLU A 123 -15.66 11.26 8.14
N ASN A 124 -16.62 12.14 7.82
CA ASN A 124 -17.75 11.80 6.95
C ASN A 124 -17.29 11.45 5.53
N VAL A 125 -16.33 12.20 4.96
CA VAL A 125 -15.76 11.88 3.65
C VAL A 125 -15.10 10.49 3.67
N ILE A 126 -14.33 10.20 4.73
CA ILE A 126 -13.64 8.91 4.88
C ILE A 126 -14.65 7.77 5.02
N GLY A 127 -15.66 7.92 5.89
CA GLY A 127 -16.73 6.94 6.07
C GLY A 127 -17.49 6.67 4.78
N ASN A 128 -17.81 7.72 4.01
CA ASN A 128 -18.45 7.57 2.70
C ASN A 128 -17.56 6.81 1.70
N ALA A 129 -16.26 7.10 1.64
CA ALA A 129 -15.34 6.40 0.74
C ALA A 129 -15.35 4.87 0.93
N ILE A 130 -15.37 4.44 2.17
CA ILE A 130 -15.47 3.03 2.54
C ILE A 130 -16.82 2.45 2.08
N THR A 131 -17.92 3.14 2.40
CA THR A 131 -19.27 2.67 2.04
C THR A 131 -19.35 2.44 0.54
N TRP A 132 -18.86 3.37 -0.27
CA TRP A 132 -18.78 3.25 -1.72
C TRP A 132 -17.87 2.09 -2.16
N ALA A 133 -16.70 1.96 -1.53
CA ALA A 133 -15.76 0.89 -1.80
C ALA A 133 -16.34 -0.50 -1.51
N ILE A 134 -17.25 -0.64 -0.56
CA ILE A 134 -17.72 -1.98 -0.11
C ILE A 134 -19.15 -2.31 -0.54
N GLU A 135 -19.94 -1.34 -0.98
CA GLU A 135 -21.38 -1.45 -1.17
C GLU A 135 -21.90 -2.71 -1.90
N ILE A 136 -22.97 -3.25 -1.32
CA ILE A 136 -23.85 -4.34 -1.77
C ILE A 136 -25.22 -3.70 -2.10
N GLY A 137 -25.24 -2.80 -3.09
CA GLY A 137 -26.40 -2.02 -3.52
C GLY A 137 -25.98 -0.60 -3.88
N GLU A 138 -26.66 0.05 -4.84
CA GLU A 138 -26.43 1.49 -5.09
C GLU A 138 -26.73 2.28 -3.80
N PRO A 139 -25.97 3.34 -3.50
CA PRO A 139 -26.32 4.21 -2.38
C PRO A 139 -27.76 4.66 -2.59
N GLN A 140 -28.62 4.52 -1.58
CA GLN A 140 -29.95 5.12 -1.67
C GLN A 140 -29.75 6.61 -1.91
N ARG A 141 -30.43 7.15 -2.95
CA ARG A 141 -30.35 8.56 -3.37
C ARG A 141 -30.57 9.55 -2.22
N ASP A 142 -31.17 9.08 -1.12
CA ASP A 142 -31.56 9.85 0.06
C ASP A 142 -30.51 9.89 1.17
N VAL A 143 -29.41 9.12 1.08
CA VAL A 143 -28.22 9.46 1.87
C VAL A 143 -27.69 10.73 1.19
N GLY A 144 -28.18 11.89 1.65
CA GLY A 144 -27.69 13.16 1.17
C GLY A 144 -26.17 13.06 1.16
N PHE A 145 -25.53 13.33 0.02
CA PHE A 145 -24.08 13.43 -0.08
C PHE A 145 -23.59 14.68 0.69
N GLY A 146 -24.19 14.91 1.85
CA GLY A 146 -24.06 16.09 2.68
C GLY A 146 -22.62 16.20 3.12
N GLY A 147 -22.01 17.29 2.72
CA GLY A 147 -20.78 17.79 3.28
C GLY A 147 -19.59 17.61 2.37
N GLY A 148 -19.14 16.36 2.17
CA GLY A 148 -17.72 16.11 1.86
C GLY A 148 -17.17 16.74 0.57
N TYR A 149 -17.97 16.82 -0.49
CA TYR A 149 -17.56 17.41 -1.76
C TYR A 149 -17.38 18.92 -1.68
N TRP A 150 -18.28 19.56 -0.92
CA TRP A 150 -18.25 21.00 -0.75
C TRP A 150 -17.33 21.45 0.35
N GLU A 151 -17.13 20.65 1.38
CA GLU A 151 -16.21 21.00 2.46
C GLU A 151 -14.78 21.03 1.92
N LEU A 152 -14.41 20.12 1.01
CA LEU A 152 -13.15 20.19 0.27
C LEU A 152 -13.11 21.33 -0.76
N ALA A 153 -14.21 21.66 -1.44
CA ALA A 153 -14.28 22.79 -2.37
C ALA A 153 -14.28 24.17 -1.65
N TRP A 154 -14.81 24.21 -0.44
CA TRP A 154 -14.80 25.33 0.49
C TRP A 154 -13.43 25.51 1.11
N LEU A 155 -12.77 24.40 1.45
CA LEU A 155 -11.38 24.35 1.89
C LEU A 155 -10.46 24.85 0.75
N ALA A 156 -10.51 24.26 -0.45
CA ALA A 156 -9.63 24.55 -1.59
C ALA A 156 -9.77 25.93 -2.24
N GLY A 157 -10.84 26.66 -1.93
CA GLY A 157 -11.37 27.66 -2.85
C GLY A 157 -11.92 26.95 -4.09
N SER A 158 -13.18 27.20 -4.43
CA SER A 158 -13.96 26.44 -5.43
C SER A 158 -13.22 26.14 -6.74
N LYS A 159 -12.41 27.09 -7.22
CA LYS A 159 -11.61 26.96 -8.45
C LYS A 159 -10.49 25.90 -8.38
N HIS A 160 -9.86 25.69 -7.22
CA HIS A 160 -8.78 24.71 -7.10
C HIS A 160 -9.35 23.29 -6.95
N ALA A 161 -10.40 23.11 -6.14
CA ALA A 161 -11.10 21.83 -6.06
C ALA A 161 -11.67 21.39 -7.40
N SER A 162 -12.28 22.32 -8.16
CA SER A 162 -12.77 22.04 -9.52
C SER A 162 -11.67 21.52 -10.45
N LYS A 163 -10.47 22.12 -10.41
CA LYS A 163 -9.32 21.66 -11.19
C LYS A 163 -8.83 20.29 -10.76
N LEU A 164 -8.75 20.03 -9.46
CA LEU A 164 -8.32 18.73 -8.93
C LEU A 164 -9.31 17.62 -9.27
N ALA A 165 -10.60 17.91 -9.09
CA ALA A 165 -11.68 17.03 -9.50
C ALA A 165 -11.58 16.73 -11.00
N THR A 166 -11.44 17.75 -11.83
CA THR A 166 -11.31 17.59 -13.29
C THR A 166 -10.06 16.79 -13.65
N ALA A 167 -8.93 17.02 -12.98
CA ALA A 167 -7.70 16.24 -13.18
C ALA A 167 -7.89 14.78 -12.76
N ASP A 168 -8.58 14.54 -11.64
CA ASP A 168 -8.88 13.21 -11.17
C ASP A 168 -9.77 12.47 -12.20
N VAL A 169 -10.79 13.14 -12.72
CA VAL A 169 -11.67 12.62 -13.77
C VAL A 169 -10.93 12.34 -15.09
N ALA A 170 -9.87 13.07 -15.41
CA ALA A 170 -9.17 12.96 -16.69
C ALA A 170 -8.31 11.69 -16.81
N SER A 171 -7.78 11.20 -15.69
CA SER A 171 -6.90 10.03 -15.63
C SER A 171 -7.33 9.06 -14.53
N PRO A 172 -8.53 8.46 -14.65
CA PRO A 172 -9.00 7.53 -13.63
C PRO A 172 -8.03 6.35 -13.54
N ARG A 173 -7.68 5.96 -12.31
CA ARG A 173 -6.76 4.85 -11.97
C ARG A 173 -5.28 5.12 -12.21
N GLU A 174 -4.92 6.24 -12.83
CA GLU A 174 -3.58 6.80 -12.62
C GLU A 174 -3.60 7.44 -11.23
N TRP A 175 -2.55 7.30 -10.44
CA TRP A 175 -2.45 7.93 -9.13
C TRP A 175 -1.52 9.13 -9.23
N PRO A 176 -1.93 10.24 -9.88
CA PRO A 176 -1.09 11.43 -9.90
C PRO A 176 -1.00 11.99 -8.48
N PRO A 177 -0.03 12.90 -8.23
CA PRO A 177 0.07 13.60 -6.96
C PRO A 177 -1.29 14.12 -6.50
N LEU A 178 -1.59 13.97 -5.22
CA LEU A 178 -2.92 14.20 -4.67
C LEU A 178 -3.41 15.64 -4.90
N TRP A 179 -2.48 16.60 -4.93
CA TRP A 179 -2.73 18.02 -5.21
C TRP A 179 -2.23 18.46 -6.60
N GLY A 180 -1.97 17.50 -7.50
CA GLY A 180 -1.41 17.74 -8.83
C GLY A 180 0.03 18.26 -8.81
N ALA A 181 0.47 18.90 -9.90
CA ALA A 181 1.80 19.52 -9.98
C ALA A 181 1.97 20.78 -9.09
N GLY A 182 0.90 21.19 -8.39
CA GLY A 182 0.90 22.34 -7.49
C GLY A 182 1.39 21.98 -6.09
N ARG A 183 1.77 22.99 -5.31
CA ARG A 183 1.99 22.82 -3.86
C ARG A 183 0.66 22.61 -3.15
N ARG A 184 0.70 21.91 -2.00
CA ARG A 184 -0.40 21.83 -1.04
C ARG A 184 -1.01 23.22 -0.84
N PRO A 185 -2.34 23.36 -0.85
CA PRO A 185 -2.96 24.65 -0.57
C PRO A 185 -2.54 25.21 0.80
N ALA A 186 -2.33 26.53 0.89
CA ALA A 186 -1.78 27.14 2.10
C ALA A 186 -2.64 26.92 3.35
N TYR A 187 -3.96 26.81 3.20
CA TYR A 187 -4.91 26.74 4.32
C TYR A 187 -5.02 25.34 4.97
N ILE A 188 -4.40 24.30 4.40
CA ILE A 188 -4.28 22.96 5.01
C ILE A 188 -2.88 22.69 5.56
N LEU A 189 -1.94 23.64 5.46
CA LEU A 189 -0.57 23.40 5.89
C LEU A 189 -0.49 23.08 7.40
N ASP A 190 -1.34 23.72 8.20
CA ASP A 190 -1.45 23.44 9.64
C ASP A 190 -1.94 22.00 9.88
N ASP A 191 -2.98 21.55 9.16
CA ASP A 191 -3.49 20.17 9.25
C ASP A 191 -2.41 19.13 8.92
N TYR A 192 -1.59 19.41 7.90
CA TYR A 192 -0.44 18.56 7.56
C TYR A 192 0.67 18.61 8.61
N THR A 193 0.84 19.74 9.29
CA THR A 193 1.81 19.87 10.38
C THR A 193 1.42 18.95 11.53
N ASN A 194 0.15 18.99 11.95
CA ASN A 194 -0.38 18.10 12.98
C ASN A 194 -0.26 16.62 12.57
N LEU A 195 -0.55 16.30 11.31
CA LEU A 195 -0.40 14.94 10.79
C LEU A 195 1.06 14.46 10.81
N ASN A 196 2.01 15.32 10.45
CA ASN A 196 3.43 14.97 10.50
C ASN A 196 3.90 14.80 11.95
N GLU A 197 3.48 15.67 12.87
CA GLU A 197 3.79 15.54 14.29
C GLU A 197 3.28 14.21 14.87
N LEU A 198 2.08 13.79 14.48
CA LEU A 198 1.54 12.47 14.81
C LEU A 198 2.45 11.35 14.28
N PHE A 199 2.81 11.38 13.00
CA PHE A 199 3.67 10.36 12.42
C PHE A 199 5.07 10.32 13.05
N ASP A 200 5.62 11.48 13.38
CA ASP A 200 6.93 11.62 14.01
C ASP A 200 6.91 11.28 15.52
N SER A 201 5.72 11.25 16.15
CA SER A 201 5.58 10.96 17.58
C SER A 201 6.05 9.57 17.97
N ASP A 202 5.83 8.58 17.10
CA ASP A 202 6.34 7.22 17.24
C ASP A 202 6.53 6.56 15.85
N PRO A 203 7.74 6.67 15.28
CA PRO A 203 8.04 6.08 13.98
C PRO A 203 7.89 4.55 13.94
N SER A 204 7.97 3.87 15.09
CA SER A 204 7.79 2.42 15.16
C SER A 204 6.33 2.00 15.00
N VAL A 205 5.39 2.91 15.28
CA VAL A 205 3.94 2.72 15.12
C VAL A 205 3.45 3.30 13.80
N TRP A 206 3.89 4.51 13.47
CA TRP A 206 3.34 5.29 12.37
C TRP A 206 4.17 5.29 11.09
N GLY A 207 5.40 4.78 11.12
CA GLY A 207 6.33 4.87 9.99
C GLY A 207 5.85 4.20 8.70
N PHE A 208 5.04 3.13 8.78
CA PHE A 208 4.38 2.58 7.60
C PHE A 208 3.33 3.55 7.04
N TRP A 209 2.48 4.09 7.90
CA TRP A 209 1.37 4.97 7.52
C TRP A 209 1.85 6.28 6.92
N GLN A 210 2.94 6.84 7.46
CA GLN A 210 3.62 7.98 6.89
C GLN A 210 4.11 7.67 5.47
N ARG A 211 4.94 6.63 5.30
CA ARG A 211 5.45 6.24 3.97
C ARG A 211 4.31 5.96 2.98
N TRP A 212 3.27 5.28 3.42
CA TRP A 212 2.12 4.95 2.60
C TRP A 212 1.34 6.18 2.15
N PHE A 213 1.04 7.10 3.09
CA PHE A 213 0.29 8.32 2.81
C PHE A 213 1.10 9.29 1.95
N GLU A 214 2.38 9.50 2.25
CA GLU A 214 3.29 10.35 1.48
C GLU A 214 3.50 9.83 0.05
N ALA A 215 3.69 8.52 -0.11
CA ALA A 215 3.80 7.89 -1.42
C ALA A 215 2.57 8.16 -2.30
N ILE A 216 1.36 8.03 -1.74
CA ILE A 216 0.11 8.36 -2.45
C ILE A 216 0.00 9.86 -2.71
N HIS A 217 0.35 10.68 -1.73
CA HIS A 217 0.35 12.14 -1.84
C HIS A 217 1.23 12.61 -3.00
N ASP A 218 2.40 12.01 -3.17
CA ASP A 218 3.40 12.37 -4.18
C ASP A 218 3.14 11.67 -5.53
N GLY A 219 2.11 10.84 -5.63
CA GLY A 219 1.74 10.12 -6.84
C GLY A 219 2.68 8.97 -7.21
N VAL A 220 3.45 8.48 -6.24
CA VAL A 220 4.32 7.31 -6.36
C VAL A 220 3.92 6.30 -5.29
N PRO A 221 2.68 5.76 -5.34
CA PRO A 221 2.16 4.88 -4.30
C PRO A 221 3.07 3.67 -4.10
N LEU A 222 3.13 3.17 -2.87
CA LEU A 222 3.76 1.88 -2.58
C LEU A 222 3.15 0.77 -3.47
N PRO A 223 3.87 -0.34 -3.72
CA PRO A 223 3.33 -1.44 -4.51
C PRO A 223 1.94 -1.85 -4.03
N TRP A 224 0.95 -1.82 -4.92
CA TRP A 224 -0.47 -2.01 -4.54
C TRP A 224 -0.74 -3.34 -3.85
N GLU A 225 0.02 -4.37 -4.20
CA GLU A 225 -0.08 -5.67 -3.54
C GLU A 225 0.30 -5.61 -2.06
N LEU A 226 1.22 -4.71 -1.66
CA LEU A 226 1.54 -4.51 -0.24
C LEU A 226 0.35 -3.93 0.53
N SER A 227 -0.25 -2.84 0.03
CA SER A 227 -1.46 -2.26 0.65
C SER A 227 -2.61 -3.27 0.71
N ARG A 228 -2.78 -4.05 -0.36
CA ARG A 228 -3.76 -5.13 -0.43
C ARG A 228 -3.50 -6.23 0.61
N LEU A 229 -2.24 -6.65 0.78
CA LEU A 229 -1.86 -7.65 1.77
C LEU A 229 -2.10 -7.15 3.20
N VAL A 230 -1.74 -5.90 3.50
CA VAL A 230 -2.02 -5.29 4.82
C VAL A 230 -3.52 -5.32 5.10
N ALA A 231 -4.34 -4.87 4.15
CA ALA A 231 -5.79 -4.86 4.28
C ALA A 231 -6.40 -6.27 4.45
N LEU A 232 -5.87 -7.29 3.77
CA LEU A 232 -6.44 -8.65 3.76
C LEU A 232 -5.91 -9.57 4.86
N THR A 233 -4.79 -9.25 5.49
CA THR A 233 -4.14 -10.14 6.46
C THR A 233 -4.59 -9.83 7.89
N LEU A 234 -4.80 -8.56 8.20
CA LEU A 234 -5.16 -8.12 9.55
C LEU A 234 -6.65 -8.35 9.84
N SER A 235 -6.94 -9.03 10.94
CA SER A 235 -8.30 -9.29 11.42
C SER A 235 -8.85 -8.13 12.26
N ASP A 236 -10.16 -8.09 12.49
CA ASP A 236 -10.80 -7.15 13.44
C ASP A 236 -10.11 -7.16 14.82
N GLN A 237 -9.72 -8.35 15.29
CA GLN A 237 -8.98 -8.48 16.55
C GLN A 237 -7.61 -7.79 16.50
N ASP A 238 -6.90 -7.85 15.38
CA ASP A 238 -5.61 -7.14 15.23
C ASP A 238 -5.82 -5.63 15.29
N TRP A 239 -6.84 -5.12 14.58
CA TRP A 239 -7.19 -3.68 14.61
C TRP A 239 -7.62 -3.20 15.99
N GLN A 240 -8.37 -4.01 16.73
CA GLN A 240 -8.80 -3.70 18.10
C GLN A 240 -7.67 -3.77 19.13
N SER A 241 -6.55 -4.42 18.80
CA SER A 241 -5.39 -4.57 19.68
C SER A 241 -4.50 -3.32 19.78
N GLY A 242 -4.81 -2.25 19.04
CA GLY A 242 -4.13 -0.96 19.10
C GLY A 242 -3.03 -0.77 18.04
N ALA A 243 -2.53 0.46 17.89
CA ALA A 243 -1.68 0.82 16.76
C ALA A 243 -0.32 0.13 16.82
N ALA A 244 0.26 0.00 18.01
CA ALA A 244 1.51 -0.74 18.21
C ALA A 244 1.42 -2.22 17.83
N HIS A 245 0.26 -2.86 18.02
CA HIS A 245 0.05 -4.23 17.56
C HIS A 245 -0.04 -4.30 16.04
N VAL A 246 -0.87 -3.43 15.44
CA VAL A 246 -1.01 -3.34 13.99
C VAL A 246 0.33 -3.07 13.31
N ALA A 247 1.15 -2.17 13.85
CA ALA A 247 2.46 -1.86 13.29
C ALA A 247 3.39 -3.10 13.24
N ARG A 248 3.43 -3.91 14.32
CA ARG A 248 4.20 -5.17 14.33
C ARG A 248 3.67 -6.18 13.32
N GLU A 249 2.37 -6.28 13.13
CA GLU A 249 1.82 -7.18 12.12
C GLU A 249 2.08 -6.67 10.69
N ILE A 250 2.06 -5.35 10.47
CA ILE A 250 2.46 -4.74 9.20
C ILE A 250 3.94 -5.02 8.91
N GLU A 251 4.83 -4.92 9.88
CA GLU A 251 6.25 -5.25 9.72
C GLU A 251 6.44 -6.70 9.24
N LYS A 252 5.67 -7.64 9.80
CA LYS A 252 5.62 -9.04 9.33
C LYS A 252 5.20 -9.17 7.88
N ILE A 253 4.19 -8.40 7.47
CA ILE A 253 3.68 -8.37 6.10
C ILE A 253 4.72 -7.76 5.16
N GLU A 254 5.38 -6.65 5.55
CA GLU A 254 6.41 -5.99 4.74
C GLU A 254 7.60 -6.90 4.48
N ALA A 255 8.12 -7.61 5.49
CA ALA A 255 9.26 -8.49 5.26
C ALA A 255 8.89 -9.72 4.41
N LEU A 256 7.70 -10.31 4.62
CA LEU A 256 7.21 -11.38 3.75
C LEU A 256 7.05 -10.89 2.31
N PHE A 257 6.50 -9.68 2.13
CA PHE A 257 6.33 -9.06 0.82
C PHE A 257 7.67 -8.82 0.12
N ALA A 258 8.68 -8.32 0.83
CA ALA A 258 10.03 -8.10 0.28
C ALA A 258 10.67 -9.41 -0.21
N VAL A 259 10.48 -10.52 0.52
CA VAL A 259 10.93 -11.85 0.07
C VAL A 259 10.21 -12.26 -1.21
N ARG A 260 8.87 -12.17 -1.24
CA ARG A 260 8.07 -12.52 -2.41
C ARG A 260 8.43 -11.69 -3.64
N GLN A 261 8.67 -10.39 -3.47
CA GLN A 261 9.10 -9.52 -4.55
C GLN A 261 10.47 -9.94 -5.09
N SER A 262 11.44 -10.19 -4.21
CA SER A 262 12.77 -10.66 -4.61
C SER A 262 12.72 -12.01 -5.34
N LEU A 263 11.85 -12.92 -4.91
CA LEU A 263 11.63 -14.21 -5.59
C LEU A 263 11.00 -14.02 -6.97
N SER A 264 9.99 -13.16 -7.08
CA SER A 264 9.34 -12.84 -8.35
C SER A 264 10.34 -12.25 -9.35
N ASP A 265 11.19 -11.32 -8.91
CA ASP A 265 12.20 -10.70 -9.78
C ASP A 265 13.23 -11.72 -10.29
N LEU A 266 13.59 -12.71 -9.47
CA LEU A 266 14.47 -13.81 -9.87
C LEU A 266 13.76 -14.82 -10.78
N ALA A 267 12.46 -15.05 -10.61
CA ALA A 267 11.68 -15.94 -11.45
C ALA A 267 11.51 -15.38 -12.88
N THR A 268 11.26 -14.07 -13.01
CA THR A 268 11.18 -13.39 -14.31
C THR A 268 12.46 -13.55 -15.10
N ASP A 269 13.61 -13.22 -14.49
CA ASP A 269 14.91 -13.35 -15.14
C ASP A 269 15.24 -14.80 -15.52
N ARG A 270 14.85 -15.77 -14.68
CA ARG A 270 15.05 -17.20 -14.95
C ARG A 270 14.25 -17.62 -16.18
N ALA A 271 13.03 -17.10 -16.34
CA ALA A 271 12.18 -17.35 -17.50
C ALA A 271 12.75 -16.69 -18.77
N GLU A 272 13.22 -15.45 -18.69
CA GLU A 272 13.85 -14.73 -19.82
C GLU A 272 15.12 -15.46 -20.31
N THR A 273 15.99 -15.88 -19.40
CA THR A 273 17.21 -16.63 -19.74
C THR A 273 16.89 -17.97 -20.40
N ALA A 274 15.81 -18.64 -19.96
CA ALA A 274 15.35 -19.88 -20.58
C ALA A 274 14.76 -19.67 -21.98
N ALA A 275 14.16 -18.51 -22.25
CA ALA A 275 13.61 -18.13 -23.55
C ALA A 275 14.72 -17.75 -24.56
N ASP A 276 15.73 -16.99 -24.14
CA ASP A 276 16.86 -16.60 -25.01
C ASP A 276 17.67 -17.81 -25.50
N ASN A 277 17.84 -18.82 -24.65
CA ASN A 277 18.49 -20.08 -25.04
C ASN A 277 17.70 -20.87 -26.12
N ARG A 278 16.42 -20.57 -26.35
CA ARG A 278 15.60 -21.24 -27.38
C ARG A 278 15.69 -20.56 -28.75
N LEU A 279 16.11 -19.30 -28.83
CA LEU A 279 16.21 -18.56 -30.10
C LEU A 279 17.54 -18.78 -30.84
N GLY A 280 18.42 -19.64 -30.32
CA GLY A 280 19.73 -19.99 -30.90
C GLY A 280 19.72 -21.04 -32.02
N ILE A 281 18.57 -21.37 -32.64
CA ILE A 281 18.51 -22.30 -33.78
C ILE A 281 18.66 -21.51 -35.08
N GLY A 282 19.86 -20.98 -35.38
CA GLY A 282 20.06 -20.26 -36.66
C GLY A 282 21.38 -19.53 -36.90
N GLY A 283 22.32 -19.51 -35.96
CA GLY A 283 23.64 -18.89 -36.15
C GLY A 283 24.74 -19.95 -36.25
N ASN A 284 25.46 -19.99 -37.39
CA ASN A 284 26.48 -21.00 -37.71
C ASN A 284 27.82 -20.77 -36.97
N ASN A 285 27.76 -20.45 -35.68
CA ASN A 285 28.93 -20.34 -34.82
C ASN A 285 28.70 -21.27 -33.63
N PRO A 286 29.30 -22.48 -33.60
CA PRO A 286 29.11 -23.39 -32.49
C PRO A 286 29.57 -22.67 -31.22
N PRO A 287 28.77 -22.64 -30.14
CA PRO A 287 29.23 -22.07 -28.89
C PRO A 287 30.46 -22.87 -28.48
N VAL A 288 31.55 -22.17 -28.13
CA VAL A 288 32.66 -22.81 -27.44
C VAL A 288 32.06 -23.50 -26.22
N GLU A 289 32.12 -24.83 -26.17
CA GLU A 289 31.63 -25.62 -25.03
C GLU A 289 32.42 -25.20 -23.79
N PHE A 290 31.87 -24.24 -23.07
CA PHE A 290 32.41 -23.83 -21.80
C PHE A 290 31.94 -24.82 -20.75
N GLU A 291 32.72 -25.88 -20.53
CA GLU A 291 32.43 -26.84 -19.48
C GLU A 291 32.63 -26.20 -18.10
N TRP A 292 31.51 -25.90 -17.46
CA TRP A 292 31.47 -25.56 -16.05
C TRP A 292 32.00 -26.74 -15.24
N PRO A 293 32.87 -26.52 -14.24
CA PRO A 293 33.24 -27.59 -13.33
C PRO A 293 32.00 -28.19 -12.68
N THR A 294 31.97 -29.50 -12.51
CA THR A 294 30.84 -30.22 -11.90
C THR A 294 30.41 -29.62 -10.56
N ALA A 295 31.37 -29.10 -9.77
CA ALA A 295 31.08 -28.42 -8.51
C ALA A 295 30.23 -27.14 -8.68
N VAL A 296 30.45 -26.38 -9.75
CA VAL A 296 29.69 -25.16 -10.06
C VAL A 296 28.32 -25.51 -10.63
N GLN A 297 28.22 -26.53 -11.50
CA GLN A 297 26.93 -27.04 -11.98
C GLN A 297 26.05 -27.53 -10.82
N ARG A 298 26.62 -28.33 -9.91
CA ARG A 298 25.90 -28.77 -8.70
C ARG A 298 25.47 -27.59 -7.83
N SER A 299 26.35 -26.61 -7.61
CA SER A 299 26.04 -25.42 -6.83
C SER A 299 24.94 -24.58 -7.48
N HIS A 300 24.91 -24.50 -8.81
CA HIS A 300 23.81 -23.85 -9.53
C HIS A 300 22.47 -24.52 -9.23
N THR A 301 22.40 -25.85 -9.31
CA THR A 301 21.19 -26.59 -8.95
C THR A 301 20.81 -26.37 -7.48
N ILE A 302 21.77 -26.45 -6.55
CA ILE A 302 21.53 -26.25 -5.12
C ILE A 302 20.99 -24.86 -4.82
N ALA A 303 21.54 -23.81 -5.44
CA ALA A 303 21.07 -22.44 -5.24
C ALA A 303 19.60 -22.29 -5.65
N TRP A 304 19.20 -22.84 -6.80
CA TRP A 304 17.81 -22.79 -7.23
C TRP A 304 16.88 -23.65 -6.38
N THR A 305 17.32 -24.84 -5.96
CA THR A 305 16.55 -25.64 -5.00
C THR A 305 16.32 -24.88 -3.70
N ALA A 306 17.32 -24.14 -3.21
CA ALA A 306 17.16 -23.30 -2.02
C ALA A 306 16.19 -22.13 -2.25
N VAL A 307 16.20 -21.51 -3.43
CA VAL A 307 15.21 -20.48 -3.81
C VAL A 307 13.79 -21.07 -3.81
N ASP A 308 13.60 -22.24 -4.42
CA ASP A 308 12.31 -22.93 -4.48
C ASP A 308 11.84 -23.33 -3.05
N GLU A 309 12.76 -23.78 -2.19
CA GLU A 309 12.48 -24.08 -0.77
C GLU A 309 12.01 -22.82 -0.01
N ILE A 310 12.67 -21.66 -0.22
CA ILE A 310 12.26 -20.38 0.39
C ILE A 310 10.88 -19.97 -0.12
N GLU A 311 10.63 -20.06 -1.43
CA GLU A 311 9.35 -19.73 -2.05
C GLU A 311 8.21 -20.54 -1.44
N GLN A 312 8.38 -21.86 -1.28
CA GLN A 312 7.40 -22.73 -0.63
C GLN A 312 7.05 -22.25 0.79
N GLN A 313 8.05 -21.80 1.55
CA GLN A 313 7.83 -21.28 2.90
C GLN A 313 7.03 -19.97 2.90
N THR A 314 7.17 -19.13 1.87
CA THR A 314 6.36 -17.89 1.75
C THR A 314 4.88 -18.17 1.52
N GLN A 315 4.53 -19.37 1.04
CA GLN A 315 3.16 -19.79 0.76
C GLN A 315 2.56 -20.60 1.93
N ALA A 316 3.39 -21.04 2.88
CA ALA A 316 2.96 -21.82 4.02
C ALA A 316 2.11 -20.96 4.98
N LYS A 317 0.97 -21.51 5.44
CA LYS A 317 0.12 -20.86 6.45
C LYS A 317 0.89 -20.55 7.74
N LYS A 318 1.86 -21.40 8.08
CA LYS A 318 2.79 -21.23 9.19
C LYS A 318 4.20 -21.54 8.67
N PRO A 319 4.98 -20.52 8.29
CA PRO A 319 6.35 -20.72 7.81
C PRO A 319 7.23 -21.35 8.89
N ASP A 320 8.11 -22.26 8.49
CA ASP A 320 9.06 -22.90 9.40
C ASP A 320 10.41 -22.17 9.38
N LYS A 321 10.67 -21.42 10.45
CA LYS A 321 11.91 -20.64 10.63
C LYS A 321 13.18 -21.48 10.49
N SER A 322 13.16 -22.76 10.89
CA SER A 322 14.31 -23.65 10.79
C SER A 322 14.59 -24.07 9.34
N LEU A 323 13.53 -24.37 8.58
CA LEU A 323 13.64 -24.69 7.15
C LEU A 323 14.11 -23.49 6.33
N ILE A 324 13.59 -22.29 6.63
CA ILE A 324 14.01 -21.06 5.94
C ILE A 324 15.49 -20.77 6.20
N LYS A 325 15.97 -20.93 7.45
CA LYS A 325 17.40 -20.79 7.79
C LYS A 325 18.26 -21.79 7.02
N ALA A 326 17.85 -23.06 7.01
CA ALA A 326 18.58 -24.10 6.28
C ALA A 326 18.65 -23.81 4.77
N ALA A 327 17.53 -23.38 4.17
CA ALA A 327 17.49 -22.99 2.76
C ALA A 327 18.38 -21.77 2.47
N LEU A 328 18.33 -20.74 3.33
CA LEU A 328 19.20 -19.56 3.22
C LEU A 328 20.69 -19.93 3.30
N GLU A 329 21.07 -20.81 4.22
CA GLU A 329 22.45 -21.30 4.33
C GLU A 329 22.90 -22.06 3.09
N LYS A 330 22.06 -22.96 2.55
CA LYS A 330 22.32 -23.65 1.28
C LYS A 330 22.53 -22.66 0.14
N LEU A 331 21.66 -21.65 0.03
CA LEU A 331 21.76 -20.60 -0.99
C LEU A 331 23.09 -19.85 -0.90
N ILE A 332 23.46 -19.36 0.30
CA ILE A 332 24.70 -18.63 0.52
C ILE A 332 25.92 -19.50 0.20
N GLN A 333 25.93 -20.76 0.63
CA GLN A 333 27.05 -21.68 0.35
C GLN A 333 27.19 -21.98 -1.14
N ALA A 334 26.09 -22.23 -1.84
CA ALA A 334 26.09 -22.46 -3.28
C ALA A 334 26.59 -21.24 -4.06
N LEU A 335 26.11 -20.04 -3.73
CA LEU A 335 26.56 -18.79 -4.35
C LEU A 335 28.06 -18.55 -4.11
N ARG A 336 28.58 -18.83 -2.90
CA ARG A 336 30.02 -18.74 -2.61
C ARG A 336 30.87 -19.65 -3.49
N ILE A 337 30.41 -20.87 -3.80
CA ILE A 337 31.15 -21.77 -4.69
C ILE A 337 31.16 -21.23 -6.12
N CYS A 338 30.01 -20.79 -6.63
CA CYS A 338 29.90 -20.17 -7.97
C CYS A 338 30.80 -18.93 -8.07
N LEU A 339 30.80 -18.07 -7.06
CA LEU A 339 31.61 -16.87 -6.97
C LEU A 339 33.10 -17.14 -6.90
N ARG A 340 33.56 -18.07 -6.06
CA ARG A 340 34.99 -18.41 -5.95
C ARG A 340 35.54 -18.90 -7.27
N TRP A 341 34.76 -19.69 -8.00
CA TRP A 341 35.17 -20.14 -9.32
C TRP A 341 35.24 -18.97 -10.32
N ALA A 342 34.27 -18.06 -10.29
CA ALA A 342 34.26 -16.88 -11.13
C ALA A 342 35.40 -15.90 -10.82
N GLY A 343 35.67 -15.65 -9.53
CA GLY A 343 36.77 -14.82 -9.05
C GLY A 343 38.13 -15.39 -9.43
N LYS A 344 38.30 -16.72 -9.41
CA LYS A 344 39.50 -17.40 -9.97
C LYS A 344 39.67 -17.23 -11.48
N LYS A 345 38.60 -16.91 -12.20
CA LYS A 345 38.63 -16.63 -13.65
C LYS A 345 38.78 -15.14 -13.95
N ALA A 346 38.53 -14.26 -12.99
CA ALA A 346 38.52 -12.81 -13.16
C ALA A 346 39.55 -12.05 -12.28
N ASP A 347 40.41 -12.75 -11.51
CA ASP A 347 41.32 -12.15 -10.52
C ASP A 347 40.59 -11.19 -9.55
N LEU A 348 39.44 -11.59 -9.00
CA LEU A 348 38.68 -10.80 -8.02
C LEU A 348 38.74 -11.35 -6.59
N ALA A 349 39.04 -10.47 -5.63
CA ALA A 349 38.97 -10.73 -4.20
C ALA A 349 37.50 -10.86 -3.73
N VAL A 350 37.16 -12.03 -3.19
CA VAL A 350 35.85 -12.33 -2.59
C VAL A 350 35.97 -12.11 -1.09
N ASP A 351 35.85 -10.86 -0.64
CA ASP A 351 35.82 -10.54 0.79
C ASP A 351 34.44 -10.81 1.40
N GLU A 352 34.32 -10.82 2.74
CA GLU A 352 33.09 -11.15 3.48
C GLU A 352 31.87 -10.28 3.08
N THR A 353 32.11 -9.13 2.48
CA THR A 353 31.13 -8.32 1.75
C THR A 353 31.24 -8.64 0.25
N ILE A 354 30.37 -9.52 -0.22
CA ILE A 354 30.35 -9.90 -1.65
C ILE A 354 30.03 -8.65 -2.49
N LYS A 355 31.05 -8.12 -3.19
CA LYS A 355 30.92 -7.02 -4.16
C LYS A 355 30.79 -7.61 -5.57
N TRP A 356 29.67 -7.32 -6.22
CA TRP A 356 29.13 -8.10 -7.33
C TRP A 356 29.24 -7.45 -8.73
N GLY A 357 30.22 -6.58 -8.93
CA GLY A 357 30.23 -5.68 -10.09
C GLY A 357 31.12 -6.09 -11.26
N ILE A 358 30.90 -7.21 -11.97
CA ILE A 358 31.45 -7.41 -13.33
C ILE A 358 30.52 -8.24 -14.24
N ARG A 359 30.15 -7.68 -15.40
CA ARG A 359 29.57 -8.40 -16.56
C ARG A 359 30.70 -8.98 -17.41
N ALA A 360 31.12 -10.21 -17.18
CA ALA A 360 31.99 -10.94 -18.11
C ALA A 360 31.77 -12.44 -17.99
N THR A 361 31.22 -13.07 -19.04
CA THR A 361 31.19 -14.52 -19.36
C THR A 361 30.81 -15.55 -18.27
N GLY A 362 30.59 -15.13 -17.04
CA GLY A 362 30.21 -15.96 -15.91
C GLY A 362 28.71 -15.93 -15.78
N GLY A 363 28.10 -17.11 -15.90
CA GLY A 363 26.66 -17.36 -15.95
C GLY A 363 25.78 -16.67 -14.90
N TYR A 364 24.48 -16.86 -15.07
CA TYR A 364 23.35 -16.16 -14.47
C TYR A 364 23.55 -15.51 -13.08
N PHE A 365 24.13 -16.21 -12.11
CA PHE A 365 24.33 -15.67 -10.75
C PHE A 365 25.21 -14.41 -10.68
N LEU A 366 26.18 -14.26 -11.58
CA LEU A 366 27.05 -13.07 -11.61
C LEU A 366 26.35 -11.89 -12.26
N LEU A 367 25.48 -12.17 -13.24
CA LEU A 367 24.69 -11.16 -13.94
C LEU A 367 23.52 -10.63 -13.07
N ASN A 368 22.96 -11.48 -12.21
CA ASN A 368 21.80 -11.18 -11.35
C ASN A 368 22.14 -11.16 -9.85
N SER A 369 23.40 -10.91 -9.57
CA SER A 369 24.00 -10.88 -8.25
C SER A 369 23.33 -9.94 -7.24
N ILE A 370 22.97 -8.73 -7.67
CA ILE A 370 22.25 -7.74 -6.86
C ILE A 370 20.89 -8.31 -6.41
N LYS A 371 20.20 -9.06 -7.27
CA LYS A 371 18.89 -9.67 -6.96
C LYS A 371 19.03 -10.80 -5.93
N PHE A 372 20.07 -11.62 -6.01
CA PHE A 372 20.36 -12.62 -4.98
C PHE A 372 20.73 -11.99 -3.64
N GLN A 373 21.47 -10.89 -3.64
CA GLN A 373 21.75 -10.14 -2.43
C GLN A 373 20.46 -9.56 -1.82
N ALA A 374 19.60 -8.98 -2.64
CA ALA A 374 18.28 -8.50 -2.21
C ALA A 374 17.44 -9.62 -1.58
N LEU A 375 17.38 -10.80 -2.21
CA LEU A 375 16.70 -11.96 -1.64
C LEU A 375 17.30 -12.38 -0.29
N ILE A 376 18.63 -12.47 -0.19
CA ILE A 376 19.31 -12.87 1.06
C ILE A 376 18.96 -11.90 2.20
N GLU A 377 19.05 -10.60 1.97
CA GLU A 377 18.75 -9.60 3.00
C GLU A 377 17.25 -9.60 3.35
N ALA A 378 16.35 -9.72 2.36
CA ALA A 378 14.92 -9.86 2.61
C ALA A 378 14.60 -11.10 3.48
N VAL A 379 15.23 -12.25 3.18
CA VAL A 379 15.01 -13.49 3.94
C VAL A 379 15.59 -13.39 5.35
N LYS A 380 16.75 -12.76 5.56
CA LYS A 380 17.29 -12.50 6.90
C LYS A 380 16.33 -11.65 7.74
N ASN A 381 15.82 -10.56 7.17
CA ASN A 381 14.87 -9.69 7.85
C ASN A 381 13.58 -10.45 8.19
N TRP A 382 13.08 -11.26 7.27
CA TRP A 382 11.91 -12.10 7.50
C TRP A 382 12.14 -13.15 8.60
N ILE A 383 13.30 -13.80 8.65
CA ILE A 383 13.68 -14.72 9.73
C ILE A 383 13.69 -14.00 11.10
N ALA A 384 14.15 -12.76 11.16
CA ALA A 384 14.27 -12.02 12.41
C ALA A 384 12.92 -11.81 13.10
N ILE A 385 11.85 -11.63 12.32
CA ILE A 385 10.50 -11.33 12.81
C ILE A 385 9.57 -12.54 12.89
N LEU A 386 9.96 -13.68 12.30
CA LEU A 386 9.22 -14.93 12.47
C LEU A 386 9.28 -15.41 13.93
N PRO A 387 8.17 -15.95 14.47
CA PRO A 387 8.09 -16.42 15.85
C PRO A 387 9.06 -17.58 16.16
#